data_AF-N9ETG9-F1
#
_entry.id   AF-N9ETG9-F1
#
_cell.length_a   1.000
_cell.length_b   1.000
_cell.length_c   1.000
_cell.angle_alpha   90.00
_cell.angle_beta   90.00
_cell.angle_gamma   90.00
#
_symmetry.space_group_name_H-M   'P 1'
#
loop_
_entity.id
_entity.type
_entity.pdbx_description
1 polymer ?
#
loop_
_entity_poly.entity_id
_entity_poly.type
_entity_poly.pdbx_seq_one_letter_code
_entity_poly.pdbx_strand_id
1 'polypeptide(L)'
;MLQLLKTIKLVHLSLIFISAISTSSFAERTSGASPIQCLLDVTVIASQNFQTPVTQYTSIKNDGYPMLLIGIKIDNAYTADSSKKIKTHHLYCSKLIGQQKDAYLSGPHIQNKNVIQIGDQLQLLNIHSSGKSYPFWSDFYFIQKRDH
;
A
#
# COMPACT_ATOMS: atom_id res chain seq x y z
N MET A 1 33.64 12.65 59.69
CA MET A 1 33.36 13.04 58.30
C MET A 1 32.90 11.81 57.52
N LEU A 2 31.75 11.30 57.94
CA LEU A 2 31.06 10.12 57.44
C LEU A 2 29.72 10.69 56.97
N GLN A 3 29.23 10.35 55.77
CA GLN A 3 27.96 10.80 55.13
C GLN A 3 28.02 11.81 53.96
N LEU A 4 29.13 11.96 53.22
CA LEU A 4 29.08 12.72 51.95
C LEU A 4 29.44 11.92 50.68
N LEU A 5 29.63 10.60 50.78
CA LEU A 5 30.00 9.77 49.61
C LEU A 5 28.94 8.74 49.18
N LYS A 6 27.77 8.69 49.85
CA LYS A 6 26.73 7.69 49.54
C LYS A 6 25.58 8.20 48.66
N THR A 7 25.44 9.50 48.47
CA THR A 7 24.35 10.09 47.67
C THR A 7 24.65 10.18 46.17
N ILE A 8 25.92 10.08 45.76
CA ILE A 8 26.29 10.18 44.32
C ILE A 8 25.98 8.89 43.55
N LYS A 9 25.87 7.73 44.23
CA LYS A 9 25.58 6.45 43.57
C LYS A 9 24.11 6.22 43.21
N LEU A 10 23.18 7.07 43.65
CA LEU A 10 21.74 6.83 43.50
C LEU A 10 21.04 7.73 42.47
N VAL A 11 21.77 8.59 41.75
CA VAL A 11 21.20 9.43 40.68
C VAL A 11 21.51 8.88 39.29
N HIS A 12 22.45 7.93 39.18
CA HIS A 12 22.87 7.40 37.89
C HIS A 12 22.10 6.17 37.39
N LEU A 13 21.08 5.72 38.11
CA LEU A 13 20.38 4.46 37.81
C LEU A 13 18.93 4.62 37.33
N SER A 14 18.49 5.83 37.02
CA SER A 14 17.07 6.12 36.79
C SER A 14 16.84 6.97 35.53
N LEU A 15 17.42 6.59 34.39
CA LEU A 15 17.11 7.19 33.08
C LEU A 15 17.41 6.21 31.94
N ILE A 16 16.70 5.07 31.93
CA ILE A 16 16.60 4.22 30.73
C ILE A 16 15.12 3.88 30.50
N PHE A 17 14.37 4.90 30.11
CA PHE A 17 13.14 4.74 29.34
C PHE A 17 13.16 5.81 28.26
N ILE A 18 13.84 5.52 27.15
CA ILE A 18 13.52 6.17 25.89
C ILE A 18 13.25 5.04 24.90
N SER A 19 11.96 4.95 24.60
CA SER A 19 11.30 4.18 23.57
C SER A 19 12.15 4.04 22.30
N ALA A 20 12.51 2.80 21.98
CA ALA A 20 12.77 2.41 20.61
C ALA A 20 11.43 2.44 19.85
N ILE A 21 10.93 3.65 19.56
CA ILE A 21 9.89 3.82 18.55
C ILE A 21 10.59 3.45 17.24
N SER A 22 10.20 2.30 16.72
CA SER A 22 10.61 1.74 15.44
C SER A 22 10.40 2.76 14.33
N THR A 23 11.40 3.60 14.09
CA THR A 23 11.56 4.35 12.86
C THR A 23 12.14 3.40 11.83
N SER A 24 11.29 2.52 11.28
CA SER A 24 11.54 2.01 9.93
C SER A 24 11.27 3.14 8.95
N SER A 25 12.11 4.18 9.00
CA SER A 25 12.22 5.15 7.93
C SER A 25 12.82 4.40 6.74
N PHE A 26 11.94 3.80 5.94
CA PHE A 26 12.26 3.25 4.62
C PHE A 26 12.78 4.41 3.75
N ALA A 27 14.07 4.66 3.86
CA ALA A 27 14.82 5.53 2.98
C ALA A 27 15.11 4.76 1.69
N GLU A 28 14.09 4.63 0.84
CA GLU A 28 14.26 4.10 -0.50
C GLU A 28 14.95 5.16 -1.37
N ARG A 29 16.28 5.08 -1.43
CA ARG A 29 17.10 5.78 -2.41
C ARG A 29 18.19 4.83 -2.86
N THR A 30 17.94 4.10 -3.93
CA THR A 30 18.94 3.69 -4.92
C THR A 30 18.17 3.16 -6.12
N SER A 31 18.74 3.33 -7.31
CA SER A 31 18.28 2.83 -8.61
C SER A 31 18.17 1.29 -8.72
N GLY A 32 17.92 0.59 -7.59
CA GLY A 32 17.84 -0.86 -7.47
C GLY A 32 16.74 -1.36 -6.51
N ALA A 33 15.87 -0.48 -6.00
CA ALA A 33 14.69 -0.92 -5.25
C ALA A 33 13.61 -1.39 -6.23
N SER A 34 13.43 -2.70 -6.35
CA SER A 34 12.34 -3.28 -7.14
C SER A 34 10.99 -2.81 -6.61
N PRO A 35 10.04 -2.42 -7.46
CA PRO A 35 8.71 -2.03 -7.00
C PRO A 35 8.05 -3.20 -6.25
N ILE A 36 7.32 -2.87 -5.20
CA ILE A 36 6.56 -3.84 -4.42
C ILE A 36 5.29 -4.17 -5.20
N GLN A 37 5.24 -5.37 -5.76
CA GLN A 37 4.04 -5.88 -6.41
C GLN A 37 3.26 -6.83 -5.50
N CYS A 38 1.97 -6.54 -5.32
CA CYS A 38 1.03 -7.36 -4.57
C CYS A 38 -0.12 -7.81 -5.47
N LEU A 39 -0.53 -9.08 -5.34
CA LEU A 39 -1.80 -9.59 -5.84
C LEU A 39 -2.83 -9.48 -4.72
N LEU A 40 -3.93 -8.78 -4.98
CA LEU A 40 -4.97 -8.49 -4.01
C LEU A 40 -6.25 -9.17 -4.45
N ASP A 41 -6.84 -9.95 -3.57
CA ASP A 41 -8.22 -10.39 -3.72
C ASP A 41 -9.10 -9.37 -3.00
N VAL A 42 -10.03 -8.76 -3.71
CA VAL A 42 -10.82 -7.64 -3.21
C VAL A 42 -12.30 -7.81 -3.49
N THR A 43 -13.10 -7.30 -2.56
CA THR A 43 -14.52 -7.03 -2.79
C THR A 43 -14.70 -5.56 -3.10
N VAL A 44 -15.43 -5.26 -4.18
CA VAL A 44 -15.76 -3.88 -4.56
C VAL A 44 -16.80 -3.33 -3.58
N ILE A 45 -16.53 -2.14 -3.05
CA ILE A 45 -17.40 -1.41 -2.14
C ILE A 45 -17.68 0.00 -2.70
N ALA A 46 -18.59 0.73 -2.07
CA ALA A 46 -18.78 2.14 -2.37
C ALA A 46 -17.47 2.91 -2.13
N SER A 47 -17.08 3.75 -3.10
CA SER A 47 -15.95 4.67 -2.95
C SER A 47 -16.32 5.75 -1.94
N GLN A 48 -15.35 6.26 -1.19
CA GLN A 48 -15.58 7.37 -0.26
C GLN A 48 -16.06 8.63 -0.99
N ASN A 49 -15.65 8.78 -2.24
CA ASN A 49 -16.02 9.91 -3.09
C ASN A 49 -17.30 9.68 -3.91
N PHE A 50 -17.70 8.41 -4.15
CA PHE A 50 -18.79 8.08 -5.07
C PHE A 50 -19.46 6.76 -4.67
N GLN A 51 -20.79 6.75 -4.63
CA GLN A 51 -21.54 5.53 -4.31
C GLN A 51 -21.38 4.44 -5.38
N THR A 52 -21.17 4.82 -6.63
CA THR A 52 -20.96 3.89 -7.76
C THR A 52 -19.59 4.11 -8.39
N PRO A 53 -19.02 3.11 -9.08
CA PRO A 53 -17.78 3.28 -9.85
C PRO A 53 -17.88 4.39 -10.89
N VAL A 54 -16.88 5.28 -10.94
CA VAL A 54 -16.85 6.44 -11.86
C VAL A 54 -15.55 6.49 -12.63
N THR A 55 -15.63 6.65 -13.95
CA THR A 55 -14.45 6.91 -14.80
C THR A 55 -13.87 8.28 -14.46
N GLN A 56 -12.59 8.31 -14.11
CA GLN A 56 -11.83 9.53 -13.88
C GLN A 56 -10.65 9.63 -14.85
N TYR A 57 -10.39 10.85 -15.30
CA TYR A 57 -9.19 11.18 -16.06
C TYR A 57 -8.20 11.84 -15.10
N THR A 58 -7.09 11.16 -14.79
CA THR A 58 -6.05 11.74 -13.94
C THR A 58 -4.87 12.18 -14.79
N SER A 59 -4.22 13.28 -14.42
CA SER A 59 -3.00 13.77 -15.07
C SER A 59 -1.75 12.98 -14.68
N ILE A 60 -1.87 12.04 -13.73
CA ILE A 60 -0.74 11.30 -13.14
C ILE A 60 -0.28 10.19 -14.07
N LYS A 61 -1.22 9.49 -14.73
CA LYS A 61 -0.92 8.37 -15.61
C LYS A 61 -0.99 8.84 -17.07
N ASN A 62 0.15 9.17 -17.66
CA ASN A 62 0.26 9.52 -19.09
C ASN A 62 0.39 8.25 -19.96
N ASP A 63 -0.48 7.27 -19.76
CA ASP A 63 -0.48 6.01 -20.52
C ASP A 63 -1.61 5.93 -21.55
N GLY A 64 -2.40 7.01 -21.68
CA GLY A 64 -3.50 7.11 -22.65
C GLY A 64 -4.73 6.26 -22.32
N TYR A 65 -4.79 5.62 -21.14
CA TYR A 65 -5.93 4.80 -20.74
C TYR A 65 -6.83 5.53 -19.74
N PRO A 66 -8.16 5.46 -19.88
CA PRO A 66 -9.07 5.99 -18.87
C PRO A 66 -8.89 5.22 -17.56
N MET A 67 -9.07 5.92 -16.44
CA MET A 67 -9.01 5.31 -15.12
C MET A 67 -10.41 5.14 -14.56
N LEU A 68 -10.65 4.08 -13.79
CA LEU A 68 -11.91 3.85 -13.10
C LEU A 68 -11.67 3.90 -11.60
N LEU A 69 -12.35 4.82 -10.92
CA LEU A 69 -12.30 4.93 -9.46
C LEU A 69 -13.34 3.98 -8.86
N ILE A 70 -12.90 3.12 -7.94
CA ILE A 70 -13.74 2.20 -7.17
C ILE A 70 -13.35 2.22 -5.69
N GLY A 71 -14.29 1.90 -4.81
CA GLY A 71 -13.95 1.50 -3.45
C GLY A 71 -13.57 0.01 -3.44
N ILE A 72 -12.54 -0.36 -2.69
CA ILE A 72 -12.17 -1.76 -2.48
C ILE A 72 -12.02 -2.07 -1.00
N LYS A 73 -12.45 -3.27 -0.61
CA LYS A 73 -12.04 -3.94 0.62
C LYS A 73 -11.08 -5.06 0.24
N ILE A 74 -9.88 -5.03 0.82
CA ILE A 74 -8.86 -6.05 0.55
C ILE A 74 -9.15 -7.26 1.45
N ASP A 75 -9.66 -8.33 0.86
CA ASP A 75 -9.97 -9.56 1.59
C ASP A 75 -8.73 -10.42 1.79
N ASN A 76 -7.84 -10.45 0.77
CA ASN A 76 -6.55 -11.10 0.89
C ASN A 76 -5.47 -10.38 0.07
N ALA A 77 -4.21 -10.61 0.43
CA ALA A 77 -3.07 -10.01 -0.25
C ALA A 77 -1.86 -10.95 -0.25
N TYR A 78 -1.24 -11.08 -1.41
CA TYR A 78 -0.08 -11.92 -1.67
C TYR A 78 0.99 -11.13 -2.39
N THR A 79 2.24 -11.56 -2.30
CA THR A 79 3.28 -11.02 -3.17
C THR A 79 3.14 -11.57 -4.59
N ALA A 80 3.25 -10.69 -5.59
CA ALA A 80 3.36 -11.12 -6.98
C ALA A 80 4.77 -11.69 -7.25
N ASP A 81 4.96 -12.33 -8.41
CA ASP A 81 6.19 -13.08 -8.73
C ASP A 81 7.48 -12.27 -8.55
N SER A 82 7.49 -11.00 -8.94
CA SER A 82 8.65 -10.11 -8.78
C SER A 82 8.99 -9.80 -7.31
N SER A 83 8.04 -9.96 -6.40
CA SER A 83 8.16 -9.68 -4.96
C SER A 83 8.29 -10.94 -4.10
N LYS A 84 8.01 -12.13 -4.62
CA LYS A 84 7.90 -13.40 -3.85
C LYS A 84 9.16 -13.75 -3.06
N LYS A 85 10.35 -13.31 -3.47
CA LYS A 85 11.62 -13.63 -2.79
C LYS A 85 12.04 -12.58 -1.76
N ILE A 86 11.30 -11.47 -1.62
CA ILE A 86 11.70 -10.32 -0.79
C ILE A 86 10.82 -10.26 0.47
N LYS A 87 11.39 -10.59 1.64
CA LYS A 87 10.65 -10.69 2.92
C LYS A 87 9.94 -9.39 3.31
N THR A 88 10.54 -8.24 3.04
CA THR A 88 9.91 -6.93 3.33
C THR A 88 8.70 -6.67 2.44
N HIS A 89 8.68 -7.17 1.21
CA HIS A 89 7.52 -7.06 0.31
C HIS A 89 6.37 -7.93 0.81
N HIS A 90 6.64 -9.13 1.33
CA HIS A 90 5.63 -9.95 2.00
C HIS A 90 4.98 -9.24 3.17
N LEU A 91 5.80 -8.63 4.04
CA LEU A 91 5.30 -7.87 5.18
C LEU A 91 4.48 -6.64 4.74
N TYR A 92 4.86 -6.00 3.64
CA TYR A 92 4.09 -4.90 3.08
C TYR A 92 2.72 -5.39 2.57
N CYS A 93 2.69 -6.41 1.70
CA CYS A 93 1.43 -6.90 1.15
C CYS A 93 0.49 -7.44 2.24
N SER A 94 1.01 -8.17 3.24
CA SER A 94 0.17 -8.69 4.32
C SER A 94 -0.48 -7.62 5.18
N LYS A 95 0.14 -6.43 5.32
CA LYS A 95 -0.44 -5.29 6.02
C LYS A 95 -1.64 -4.68 5.29
N LEU A 96 -1.82 -4.96 3.99
CA LEU A 96 -2.95 -4.45 3.21
C LEU A 96 -4.25 -5.20 3.51
N ILE A 97 -4.17 -6.42 4.07
CA ILE A 97 -5.34 -7.25 4.36
C ILE A 97 -6.27 -6.53 5.35
N GLY A 98 -7.57 -6.51 5.01
CA GLY A 98 -8.62 -5.86 5.80
C GLY A 98 -8.74 -4.35 5.57
N GLN A 99 -7.83 -3.72 4.83
CA GLN A 99 -7.94 -2.29 4.52
C GLN A 99 -9.09 -2.02 3.55
N GLN A 100 -9.71 -0.85 3.72
CA GLN A 100 -10.70 -0.30 2.80
C GLN A 100 -10.18 1.03 2.26
N LYS A 101 -10.20 1.21 0.95
CA LYS A 101 -9.71 2.44 0.30
C LYS A 101 -10.26 2.59 -1.11
N ASP A 102 -10.17 3.80 -1.62
CA ASP A 102 -10.41 4.07 -3.02
C ASP A 102 -9.20 3.62 -3.85
N ALA A 103 -9.48 3.02 -5.01
CA ALA A 103 -8.50 2.49 -5.94
C ALA A 103 -8.77 2.99 -7.35
N TYR A 104 -7.71 3.45 -8.01
CA TYR A 104 -7.76 3.77 -9.42
C TYR A 104 -7.35 2.54 -10.23
N LEU A 105 -8.35 1.89 -10.82
CA LEU A 105 -8.11 0.87 -11.82
C LEU A 105 -7.62 1.54 -13.11
N SER A 106 -6.61 0.96 -13.74
CA SER A 106 -6.06 1.45 -15.00
C SER A 106 -5.83 0.32 -16.01
N GLY A 107 -5.87 0.65 -17.29
CA GLY A 107 -5.55 -0.27 -18.39
C GLY A 107 -6.63 -0.40 -19.46
N PRO A 108 -6.32 -1.04 -20.60
CA PRO A 108 -7.19 -1.13 -21.78
C PRO A 108 -8.53 -1.83 -21.49
N HIS A 109 -8.54 -2.76 -20.54
CA HIS A 109 -9.72 -3.57 -20.20
C HIS A 109 -10.86 -2.78 -19.54
N ILE A 110 -10.63 -1.54 -19.14
CA ILE A 110 -11.65 -0.66 -18.52
C ILE A 110 -12.57 -0.04 -19.58
N GLN A 111 -12.16 0.00 -20.85
CA GLN A 111 -12.93 0.65 -21.91
C GLN A 111 -14.20 -0.15 -22.29
N ASN A 112 -14.20 -1.47 -22.05
CA ASN A 112 -15.39 -2.30 -22.24
C ASN A 112 -16.24 -2.28 -20.97
N LYS A 113 -17.38 -1.59 -21.08
CA LYS A 113 -18.40 -1.27 -20.07
C LYS A 113 -19.09 -2.48 -19.39
N ASN A 114 -18.43 -3.61 -19.20
CA ASN A 114 -18.91 -4.63 -18.26
C ASN A 114 -18.71 -4.05 -16.86
N VAL A 115 -19.72 -3.29 -16.44
CA VAL A 115 -19.79 -2.43 -15.27
C VAL A 115 -19.32 -3.21 -14.05
N ILE A 116 -18.19 -2.79 -13.48
CA ILE A 116 -17.84 -3.22 -12.13
C ILE A 116 -18.94 -2.73 -11.20
N GLN A 117 -19.49 -3.61 -10.39
CA GLN A 117 -20.55 -3.30 -9.44
C GLN A 117 -20.05 -3.44 -8.01
N ILE A 118 -20.75 -2.78 -7.09
CA ILE A 118 -20.54 -3.01 -5.66
C ILE A 118 -20.89 -4.48 -5.37
N GLY A 119 -20.03 -5.15 -4.62
CA GLY A 119 -20.13 -6.57 -4.31
C GLY A 119 -19.33 -7.48 -5.24
N ASP A 120 -18.85 -6.97 -6.38
CA ASP A 120 -18.00 -7.76 -7.28
C ASP A 120 -16.72 -8.22 -6.59
N GLN A 121 -16.28 -9.44 -6.89
CA GLN A 121 -14.99 -9.96 -6.47
C GLN A 121 -13.97 -9.84 -7.60
N LEU A 122 -12.85 -9.19 -7.31
CA LEU A 122 -11.78 -8.93 -8.28
C LEU A 122 -10.44 -9.40 -7.72
N GLN A 123 -9.57 -9.87 -8.62
CA GLN A 123 -8.14 -9.98 -8.34
C GLN A 123 -7.41 -8.82 -9.01
N LEU A 124 -6.71 -8.02 -8.21
CA LEU A 124 -6.00 -6.83 -8.64
C LEU A 124 -4.49 -7.02 -8.46
N LEU A 125 -3.70 -6.65 -9.47
CA LEU A 125 -2.27 -6.40 -9.30
C LEU A 125 -2.09 -4.95 -8.85
N ASN A 126 -1.55 -4.77 -7.65
CA ASN A 126 -1.09 -3.49 -7.13
C ASN A 126 0.42 -3.38 -7.28
N ILE A 127 0.89 -2.25 -7.81
CA ILE A 127 2.32 -1.95 -7.93
C ILE A 127 2.58 -0.70 -7.10
N HIS A 128 3.25 -0.89 -5.96
CA HIS A 128 3.71 0.17 -5.09
C HIS A 128 5.17 0.51 -5.40
N SER A 129 5.44 1.78 -5.62
CA SER A 129 6.78 2.34 -5.63
C SER A 129 6.87 3.39 -4.53
N SER A 130 7.98 3.43 -3.80
CA SER A 130 8.23 4.46 -2.77
C SER A 130 8.25 5.90 -3.30
N GLY A 131 8.09 6.10 -4.61
CA GLY A 131 7.64 7.36 -5.19
C GLY A 131 8.66 8.50 -5.11
N LYS A 132 9.96 8.23 -4.94
CA LYS A 132 10.95 9.31 -4.81
C LYS A 132 11.61 9.76 -6.12
N SER A 133 11.33 9.10 -7.24
CA SER A 133 11.85 9.48 -8.56
C SER A 133 10.74 9.49 -9.60
N TYR A 134 10.73 10.53 -10.44
CA TYR A 134 9.86 10.61 -11.60
C TYR A 134 10.13 9.45 -12.59
N PRO A 135 9.09 8.87 -13.23
CA PRO A 135 7.68 9.16 -13.03
C PRO A 135 7.15 8.67 -11.68
N PHE A 136 6.40 9.53 -10.97
CA PHE A 136 5.74 9.19 -9.72
C PHE A 136 4.56 8.27 -10.03
N TRP A 137 4.61 7.03 -9.55
CA TRP A 137 3.49 6.10 -9.66
C TRP A 137 2.74 6.09 -8.33
N SER A 138 1.57 6.73 -8.30
CA SER A 138 0.56 6.44 -7.27
C SER A 138 0.27 4.94 -7.23
N ASP A 139 -0.28 4.43 -6.13
CA ASP A 139 -0.76 3.04 -6.09
C ASP A 139 -1.83 2.84 -7.18
N PHE A 140 -1.43 2.21 -8.28
CA PHE A 140 -2.32 1.84 -9.37
C PHE A 140 -2.66 0.36 -9.29
N TYR A 141 -3.83 0.03 -9.82
CA TYR A 141 -4.38 -1.31 -9.78
C TYR A 141 -4.73 -1.77 -11.19
N PHE A 142 -4.39 -3.02 -11.49
CA PHE A 142 -4.69 -3.65 -12.76
C PHE A 142 -5.53 -4.88 -12.51
N ILE A 143 -6.66 -5.02 -13.20
CA ILE A 143 -7.50 -6.22 -13.09
C ILE A 143 -6.72 -7.39 -13.70
N GLN A 144 -6.50 -8.44 -12.90
CA GLN A 144 -5.94 -9.72 -13.34
C GLN A 144 -7.04 -10.74 -13.64
N LYS A 145 -8.07 -10.78 -12.76
CA LYS A 145 -9.21 -11.69 -12.89
C LYS A 145 -10.47 -11.03 -12.32
N ARG A 146 -11.62 -11.43 -12.85
CA ARG A 146 -12.96 -11.15 -12.31
C ARG A 146 -13.69 -12.48 -12.21
N ASP A 147 -14.21 -12.77 -11.02
CA ASP A 147 -15.12 -13.91 -10.84
C ASP A 147 -16.55 -13.40 -11.09
N HIS A 148 -17.24 -14.05 -12.03
CA HIS A 148 -18.60 -13.74 -12.47
C HIS A 148 -19.61 -14.64 -11.77
#